data_AF-A0A9J6HBF8-F1
#
_entry.id   AF-A0A9J6HBF8-F1
#
_cell.length_a   1.000
_cell.length_b   1.000
_cell.length_c   1.000
_cell.angle_alpha   90.00
_cell.angle_beta   90.00
_cell.angle_gamma   90.00
#
_symmetry.space_group_name_H-M   'P 1'
#
loop_
_entity.id
_entity.type
_entity.pdbx_description
1 polymer ?
#
loop_
_entity_poly.entity_id
_entity_poly.type
_entity_poly.pdbx_seq_one_letter_code
_entity_poly.pdbx_strand_id
1 'polypeptide(L)'
;MHEPDVDEPARSDGAAVTGASLRGAALPNQYWTFHEMRDAQGACFTSCSLDAGTGDVTVEKAVFFTVTSDNVSQSRTFVLGKVAAEAAVVTMEDAEVVLKQADALQLCTSAATQADSLLNNLTGNLQGQIQFKRGSAFSVKCLGSAKKEGTACISCKYLRKALVTRKSRLKRRQETPSKICGSAGRKLKACARRNKRLLFRLGSLENDIQRLRKESAATSEEALAAKIKLLPPKQQLAVRHCFRAAKRKSLCGMRYDNEWMLECILLKIRSQSCTST
;
A
#
# COMPACT_ATOMS: atom_id res chain seq x y z
N MET A 1 -5.15 32.34 46.46
CA MET A 1 -4.40 31.37 45.63
C MET A 1 -3.40 32.18 44.84
N HIS A 2 -2.14 32.19 45.25
CA HIS A 2 -1.03 32.81 44.54
C HIS A 2 -0.38 31.73 43.68
N GLU A 3 -0.37 31.92 42.37
CA GLU A 3 0.49 31.15 41.47
C GLU A 3 1.92 31.68 41.61
N PRO A 4 2.94 30.82 41.77
CA PRO A 4 4.33 31.25 41.81
C PRO A 4 4.79 31.58 40.38
N ASP A 5 5.35 32.79 40.23
CA ASP A 5 6.11 33.20 39.04
C ASP A 5 7.20 32.17 38.75
N VAL A 6 7.13 31.58 37.57
CA VAL A 6 8.16 30.66 37.05
C VAL A 6 9.27 31.55 36.49
N ASP A 7 10.36 31.67 37.24
CA ASP A 7 11.59 32.32 36.80
C ASP A 7 12.05 31.77 35.45
N GLU A 8 11.98 32.63 34.43
CA GLU A 8 12.46 32.37 33.08
C GLU A 8 14.01 32.31 33.13
N PRO A 9 14.65 31.20 32.73
CA PRO A 9 16.09 31.06 32.89
C PRO A 9 16.82 32.08 32.02
N ALA A 10 17.70 32.85 32.66
CA ALA A 10 18.57 33.83 32.02
C ALA A 10 19.27 33.22 30.80
N ARG A 11 18.99 33.77 29.61
CA ARG A 11 19.71 33.43 28.38
C ARG A 11 21.17 33.85 28.55
N SER A 12 22.07 32.89 28.71
CA SER A 12 23.50 33.15 28.62
C SER A 12 23.83 33.60 27.19
N ASP A 13 24.46 34.76 27.04
CA ASP A 13 24.98 35.30 25.77
C ASP A 13 26.16 34.45 25.26
N GLY A 14 25.88 33.20 24.89
CA GLY A 14 26.81 32.34 24.19
C GLY A 14 26.98 32.84 22.77
N ALA A 15 28.24 32.94 22.30
CA ALA A 15 28.54 33.32 20.93
C ALA A 15 27.83 32.35 19.95
N ALA A 16 27.10 32.92 18.98
CA ALA A 16 26.36 32.14 17.99
C ALA A 16 27.30 31.21 17.21
N VAL A 17 26.87 29.96 17.03
CA VAL A 17 27.63 28.95 16.29
C VAL A 17 27.72 29.32 14.80
N THR A 18 28.95 29.40 14.29
CA THR A 18 29.24 29.54 12.86
C THR A 18 29.90 28.28 12.32
N GLY A 19 29.92 28.09 11.00
CA GLY A 19 30.60 26.94 10.38
C GLY A 19 32.07 26.82 10.78
N ALA A 20 32.77 27.96 10.94
CA ALA A 20 34.17 27.99 11.36
C ALA A 20 34.35 27.61 12.84
N SER A 21 33.45 28.03 13.73
CA SER A 21 33.54 27.71 15.16
C SER A 21 33.30 26.22 15.43
N LEU A 22 32.52 25.54 14.57
CA LEU A 22 32.24 24.10 14.70
C LEU A 22 33.50 23.22 14.63
N ARG A 23 34.58 23.68 14.01
CA ARG A 23 35.87 22.94 14.00
C ARG A 23 36.40 22.64 15.40
N GLY A 24 36.06 23.48 16.39
CA GLY A 24 36.46 23.32 17.78
C GLY A 24 35.59 22.35 18.60
N ALA A 25 34.59 21.69 18.01
CA ALA A 25 33.68 20.82 18.74
C ALA A 25 34.39 19.64 19.40
N ALA A 26 34.08 19.38 20.67
CA ALA A 26 34.49 18.15 21.31
C ALA A 26 33.81 16.96 20.62
N LEU A 27 34.62 16.12 19.98
CA LEU A 27 34.12 14.92 19.30
C LEU A 27 33.78 13.83 20.34
N PRO A 28 32.72 13.03 20.12
CA PRO A 28 32.34 11.96 21.04
C PRO A 28 33.44 10.92 21.25
N ASN A 29 34.20 10.62 20.20
CA ASN A 29 35.33 9.70 20.21
C ASN A 29 36.23 9.95 18.98
N GLN A 30 37.36 9.23 18.91
CA GLN A 30 38.37 9.36 17.84
C GLN A 30 37.90 8.91 16.44
N TYR A 31 36.75 8.24 16.32
CA TYR A 31 36.23 7.75 15.05
C TYR A 31 35.36 8.78 14.32
N TRP A 32 35.12 9.93 14.94
CA TRP A 32 34.47 11.06 14.29
C TRP A 32 35.50 11.93 13.57
N THR A 33 35.12 12.42 12.40
CA THR A 33 35.96 13.31 11.59
C THR A 33 35.15 14.53 11.18
N PHE A 34 35.80 15.69 11.20
CA PHE A 34 35.22 16.96 10.78
C PHE A 34 35.54 17.22 9.31
N HIS A 35 34.52 17.67 8.58
CA HIS A 35 34.62 18.10 7.19
C HIS A 35 33.99 19.47 7.03
N GLU A 36 34.75 20.38 6.45
CA GLU A 36 34.26 21.68 6.02
C GLU A 36 33.71 21.57 4.60
N MET A 37 32.48 22.04 4.39
CA MET A 37 31.79 21.92 3.10
C MET A 37 32.09 23.14 2.23
N ARG A 38 32.49 22.92 0.97
CA ARG A 38 32.75 24.03 0.03
C ARG A 38 31.49 24.71 -0.47
N ASP A 39 30.43 23.92 -0.67
CA ASP A 39 29.23 24.36 -1.40
C ASP A 39 28.10 24.86 -0.47
N ALA A 40 28.30 24.79 0.85
CA ALA A 40 27.30 25.20 1.83
C ALA A 40 27.98 25.82 3.05
N GLN A 41 27.36 26.89 3.60
CA GLN A 41 27.76 27.42 4.89
C GLN A 41 27.38 26.43 5.99
N GLY A 42 28.35 25.61 6.40
CA GLY A 42 28.11 24.54 7.35
C GLY A 42 29.30 23.63 7.56
N ALA A 43 29.09 22.64 8.43
CA ALA A 43 30.06 21.61 8.74
C ALA A 43 29.39 20.23 8.70
N CYS A 44 30.18 19.22 8.36
CA CYS A 44 29.76 17.83 8.40
C CYS A 44 30.69 17.05 9.34
N PHE A 45 30.12 16.30 10.26
CA PHE A 45 30.85 15.35 11.07
C PHE A 45 30.47 13.95 10.64
N THR A 46 31.44 13.09 10.38
CA THR A 46 31.16 11.71 9.97
C THR A 46 31.86 10.70 10.85
N SER A 47 31.18 9.58 11.09
CA SER A 47 31.76 8.36 11.64
C SER A 47 31.73 7.29 10.55
N CYS A 48 32.90 6.77 10.21
CA CYS A 48 33.10 5.83 9.11
C CYS A 48 33.58 4.47 9.61
N SER A 49 33.21 3.41 8.87
CA SER A 49 33.80 2.09 9.03
C SER A 49 34.46 1.63 7.74
N LEU A 50 35.60 0.94 7.89
CA LEU A 50 36.34 0.32 6.80
C LEU A 50 36.05 -1.19 6.81
N ASP A 51 35.56 -1.72 5.70
CA ASP A 51 35.50 -3.16 5.50
C ASP A 51 36.90 -3.66 5.13
N ALA A 52 37.54 -4.42 6.03
CA ALA A 52 38.89 -4.93 5.80
C ALA A 52 38.97 -5.96 4.65
N GLY A 53 37.86 -6.62 4.31
CA GLY A 53 37.80 -7.61 3.25
C GLY A 53 37.70 -6.99 1.86
N THR A 54 36.93 -5.90 1.72
CA THR A 54 36.75 -5.22 0.41
C THR A 54 37.62 -3.97 0.26
N GLY A 55 38.08 -3.38 1.36
CA GLY A 55 38.74 -2.08 1.39
C GLY A 55 37.75 -0.90 1.31
N ASP A 56 36.44 -1.14 1.35
CA ASP A 56 35.45 -0.09 1.20
C ASP A 56 35.29 0.73 2.48
N VAL A 57 35.43 2.05 2.36
CA VAL A 57 35.12 3.01 3.43
C VAL A 57 33.66 3.43 3.33
N THR A 58 32.95 3.39 4.45
CA THR A 58 31.53 3.65 4.47
C THR A 58 31.11 4.53 5.63
N VAL A 59 30.33 5.57 5.34
CA VAL A 59 29.80 6.50 6.36
C VAL A 59 28.64 5.85 7.09
N GLU A 60 28.82 5.54 8.37
CA GLU A 60 27.80 4.94 9.24
C GLU A 60 26.85 5.98 9.81
N LYS A 61 27.43 7.08 10.27
CA LYS A 61 26.72 8.21 10.86
C LYS A 61 27.28 9.49 10.28
N ALA A 62 26.41 10.46 10.04
CA ALA A 62 26.81 11.80 9.66
C ALA A 62 25.92 12.82 10.35
N VAL A 63 26.49 13.92 10.83
CA VAL A 63 25.74 15.06 11.35
C VAL A 63 26.11 16.26 10.51
N PHE A 64 25.13 16.83 9.83
CA PHE A 64 25.27 18.05 9.06
C PHE A 64 24.75 19.21 9.87
N PHE A 65 25.57 20.25 10.03
CA PHE A 65 25.17 21.53 10.57
C PHE A 65 25.12 22.51 9.42
N THR A 66 23.96 23.10 9.19
CA THR A 66 23.74 24.11 8.16
C THR A 66 23.31 25.41 8.82
N VAL A 67 23.98 26.51 8.47
CA VAL A 67 23.61 27.84 8.93
C VAL A 67 22.59 28.39 7.93
N THR A 68 21.39 28.73 8.40
CA THR A 68 20.39 29.41 7.55
C THR A 68 20.67 30.91 7.50
N SER A 69 20.04 31.61 6.54
CA SER A 69 20.17 33.07 6.37
C SER A 69 19.84 33.88 7.63
N ASP A 70 19.07 33.29 8.54
CA ASP A 70 18.59 33.93 9.76
C ASP A 70 19.56 33.70 10.94
N ASN A 71 20.78 33.22 10.67
CA ASN A 71 21.79 32.80 11.65
C ASN A 71 21.32 31.69 12.60
N VAL A 72 20.30 30.92 12.22
CA VAL A 72 19.86 29.74 12.97
C VAL A 72 20.60 28.52 12.42
N SER A 73 21.40 27.87 13.26
CA SER A 73 22.04 26.62 12.87
C SER A 73 21.06 25.46 13.04
N GLN A 74 20.82 24.72 11.96
CA GLN A 74 20.06 23.47 12.01
C GLN A 74 21.01 22.29 11.89
N SER A 75 20.82 21.28 12.73
CA SER A 75 21.49 19.99 12.61
C SER A 75 20.57 18.94 11.99
N ARG A 76 21.14 18.08 11.13
CA ARG A 76 20.51 16.88 10.61
C ARG A 76 21.42 15.68 10.81
N THR A 77 20.95 14.71 11.58
CA THR A 77 21.66 13.45 11.83
C THR A 77 21.18 12.40 10.84
N PHE A 78 22.14 11.77 10.17
CA PHE A 78 21.93 10.68 9.23
C PHE A 78 22.56 9.40 9.79
N VAL A 79 21.84 8.29 9.68
CA VAL A 79 22.33 6.95 10.01
C VAL A 79 22.17 6.06 8.78
N LEU A 80 23.28 5.50 8.29
CA LEU A 80 23.34 4.73 7.03
C LEU A 80 22.69 5.49 5.86
N GLY A 81 22.87 6.81 5.80
CA GLY A 81 22.31 7.68 4.74
C GLY A 81 20.79 7.90 4.82
N LYS A 82 20.16 7.71 5.99
CA LYS A 82 18.76 8.07 6.25
C LYS A 82 18.70 9.09 7.38
N VAL A 83 17.84 10.09 7.26
CA VAL A 83 17.62 11.09 8.33
C VAL A 83 17.03 10.37 9.55
N ALA A 84 17.70 10.52 10.69
CA ALA A 84 17.33 9.93 11.97
C ALA A 84 16.80 10.98 12.96
N ALA A 85 17.36 12.19 12.95
CA ALA A 85 16.95 13.29 13.82
C ALA A 85 17.30 14.64 13.18
N GLU A 86 16.54 15.67 13.55
CA GLU A 86 16.83 17.08 13.26
C GLU A 86 16.69 17.89 14.56
N ALA A 87 17.57 18.86 14.78
CA ALA A 87 17.51 19.73 15.95
C ALA A 87 18.03 21.13 15.62
N ALA A 88 17.45 22.16 16.23
CA ALA A 88 18.02 23.51 16.23
C ALA A 88 19.24 23.54 17.16
N VAL A 89 20.26 24.29 16.76
CA VAL A 89 21.55 24.39 17.47
C VAL A 89 21.85 25.86 17.58
N VAL A 90 21.98 26.37 18.80
CA VAL A 90 22.25 27.79 19.04
C VAL A 90 23.67 27.95 19.57
N THR A 91 24.06 27.10 20.53
CA THR A 91 25.38 27.14 21.17
C THR A 91 26.27 25.99 20.74
N MET A 92 27.55 26.12 21.09
CA MET A 92 28.52 25.07 20.84
C MET A 92 28.21 23.80 21.65
N GLU A 93 27.70 23.95 22.88
CA GLU A 93 27.30 22.80 23.68
C GLU A 93 26.13 22.05 23.03
N ASP A 94 25.18 22.74 22.40
CA ASP A 94 24.09 22.10 21.65
C ASP A 94 24.65 21.19 20.54
N ALA A 95 25.67 21.67 19.81
CA ALA A 95 26.30 20.91 18.73
C ALA A 95 26.97 19.64 19.27
N GLU A 96 27.70 19.75 20.39
CA GLU A 96 28.33 18.61 21.05
C GLU A 96 27.32 17.61 21.61
N VAL A 97 26.20 18.10 22.15
CA VAL A 97 25.08 17.25 22.60
C VAL A 97 24.50 16.47 21.42
N VAL A 98 24.26 17.11 20.28
CA VAL A 98 23.79 16.44 19.06
C VAL A 98 24.79 15.37 18.60
N LEU A 99 26.09 15.67 18.60
CA LEU A 99 27.13 14.69 18.24
C LEU A 99 27.13 13.48 19.19
N LYS A 100 27.04 13.70 20.51
CA LYS A 100 26.95 12.62 21.51
C LYS A 100 25.68 11.78 21.33
N GLN A 101 24.55 12.42 21.04
CA GLN A 101 23.29 11.73 20.75
C GLN A 101 23.40 10.88 19.48
N ALA A 102 24.00 11.41 18.41
CA ALA A 102 24.24 10.67 17.19
C ALA A 102 25.17 9.47 17.41
N ASP A 103 26.23 9.64 18.21
CA ASP A 103 27.14 8.54 18.58
C ASP A 103 26.45 7.44 19.39
N ALA A 104 25.52 7.80 20.27
CA ALA A 104 24.73 6.84 21.05
C ALA A 104 23.75 5.99 20.20
N LEU A 105 23.42 6.42 18.97
CA LEU A 105 22.50 5.67 18.10
C LEU A 105 23.10 4.32 17.68
N GLN A 106 22.37 3.25 17.95
CA GLN A 106 22.77 1.90 17.59
C GLN A 106 22.44 1.62 16.13
N LEU A 107 23.37 1.01 15.37
CA LEU A 107 23.15 0.68 13.96
C LEU A 107 22.28 -0.57 13.82
N CYS A 108 21.41 -0.58 12.81
CA CYS A 108 20.59 -1.74 12.48
C CYS A 108 21.42 -2.84 11.80
N THR A 109 21.40 -4.07 12.33
CA THR A 109 22.14 -5.23 11.77
C THR A 109 21.52 -5.87 10.51
N SER A 110 20.75 -5.11 9.74
CA SER A 110 20.01 -5.56 8.54
C SER A 110 18.97 -6.67 8.78
N ALA A 111 18.26 -7.08 7.73
CA ALA A 111 17.33 -8.21 7.75
C ALA A 111 18.02 -9.53 7.37
N ALA A 112 18.92 -9.50 6.40
CA ALA A 112 19.69 -10.63 5.89
C ALA A 112 20.96 -10.12 5.20
N THR A 113 21.99 -10.94 5.09
CA THR A 113 23.19 -10.62 4.29
C THR A 113 22.99 -11.11 2.85
N GLN A 114 23.74 -10.57 1.89
CA GLN A 114 23.67 -11.00 0.48
C GLN A 114 24.10 -12.46 0.30
N ALA A 115 24.96 -12.97 1.18
CA ALA A 115 25.33 -14.38 1.24
C ALA A 115 24.17 -15.28 1.73
N ASP A 116 23.15 -14.71 2.38
CA ASP A 116 22.01 -15.50 2.85
C ASP A 116 21.16 -15.99 1.67
N SER A 117 21.05 -17.31 1.57
CA SER A 117 20.06 -18.01 0.72
C SER A 117 18.58 -17.60 0.95
N LEU A 118 18.31 -16.74 1.95
CA LEU A 118 17.01 -16.13 2.19
C LEU A 118 16.56 -15.19 1.06
N LEU A 119 17.51 -14.66 0.28
CA LEU A 119 17.24 -13.67 -0.77
C LEU A 119 16.95 -14.30 -2.14
N ASN A 120 16.91 -15.63 -2.23
CA ASN A 120 16.62 -16.34 -3.47
C ASN A 120 15.11 -16.53 -3.67
N ASN A 121 14.63 -16.46 -4.92
CA ASN A 121 13.24 -16.76 -5.31
C ASN A 121 12.17 -15.89 -4.61
N LEU A 122 12.49 -14.61 -4.43
CA LEU A 122 11.60 -13.61 -3.87
C LEU A 122 10.42 -13.33 -4.81
N THR A 123 9.30 -12.92 -4.24
CA THR A 123 8.19 -12.36 -5.03
C THR A 123 8.48 -10.90 -5.34
N GLY A 124 7.95 -10.35 -6.43
CA GLY A 124 8.15 -8.94 -6.78
C GLY A 124 7.78 -7.97 -5.65
N ASN A 125 6.70 -8.25 -4.91
CA ASN A 125 6.33 -7.47 -3.73
C ASN A 125 7.40 -7.52 -2.62
N LEU A 126 7.96 -8.70 -2.33
CA LEU A 126 8.99 -8.82 -1.30
C LEU A 126 10.30 -8.17 -1.74
N GLN A 127 10.66 -8.27 -3.03
CA GLN A 127 11.82 -7.60 -3.60
C GLN A 127 11.69 -6.07 -3.53
N GLY A 128 10.51 -5.51 -3.83
CA GLY A 128 10.23 -4.07 -3.69
C GLY A 128 10.28 -3.54 -2.26
N GLN A 129 10.30 -4.41 -1.24
CA GLN A 129 10.45 -4.04 0.16
C GLN A 129 11.90 -4.06 0.66
N ILE A 130 12.85 -4.47 -0.20
CA ILE A 130 14.27 -4.62 0.13
C ILE A 130 15.06 -3.48 -0.50
N GLN A 131 15.94 -2.87 0.28
CA GLN A 131 17.02 -2.03 -0.22
C GLN A 131 18.35 -2.68 0.17
N PHE A 132 19.30 -2.73 -0.77
CA PHE A 132 20.64 -3.27 -0.51
C PHE A 132 21.59 -2.14 -0.14
N LYS A 133 22.33 -2.34 0.94
CA LYS A 133 23.43 -1.45 1.36
C LYS A 133 24.55 -2.31 1.92
N ARG A 134 25.77 -2.15 1.41
CA ARG A 134 26.98 -2.85 1.89
C ARG A 134 26.81 -4.38 1.96
N GLY A 135 26.34 -4.98 0.87
CA GLY A 135 26.07 -6.42 0.81
C GLY A 135 25.03 -6.92 1.82
N SER A 136 24.22 -6.03 2.41
CA SER A 136 23.20 -6.37 3.39
C SER A 136 21.83 -5.87 2.94
N ALA A 137 20.81 -6.68 3.19
CA ALA A 137 19.43 -6.41 2.83
C ALA A 137 18.70 -5.73 3.98
N PHE A 138 18.19 -4.52 3.74
CA PHE A 138 17.40 -3.76 4.70
C PHE A 138 15.96 -3.61 4.19
N SER A 139 15.03 -3.33 5.10
CA SER A 139 13.72 -2.87 4.68
C SER A 139 13.84 -1.47 4.07
N VAL A 140 13.07 -1.17 3.03
CA VAL A 140 12.91 0.21 2.51
C VAL A 140 12.43 1.19 3.58
N LYS A 141 11.76 0.68 4.63
CA LYS A 141 11.30 1.44 5.82
C LYS A 141 12.32 1.43 6.97
N CYS A 142 13.57 1.01 6.73
CA CYS A 142 14.63 1.05 7.73
C CYS A 142 15.18 2.47 7.87
N LEU A 143 15.21 2.98 9.10
CA LEU A 143 15.80 4.28 9.45
C LEU A 143 17.31 4.20 9.74
N GLY A 144 17.94 3.04 9.52
CA GLY A 144 19.36 2.82 9.78
C GLY A 144 19.71 2.54 11.25
N SER A 145 18.85 2.93 12.21
CA SER A 145 19.08 2.74 13.64
C SER A 145 18.24 1.62 14.29
N ALA A 146 18.68 1.15 15.45
CA ALA A 146 18.04 0.14 16.29
C ALA A 146 17.97 0.59 17.76
N LYS A 147 17.15 -0.10 18.56
CA LYS A 147 17.00 0.21 20.00
C LYS A 147 18.12 -0.39 20.87
N LYS A 148 18.75 -1.46 20.41
CA LYS A 148 19.79 -2.20 21.12
C LYS A 148 20.91 -2.53 20.16
N GLU A 149 22.13 -2.48 20.66
CA GLU A 149 23.33 -2.89 19.93
C GLU A 149 23.18 -4.31 19.38
N GLY A 150 23.70 -4.54 18.18
CA GLY A 150 23.66 -5.85 17.52
C GLY A 150 22.27 -6.30 17.05
N THR A 151 21.22 -5.49 17.21
CA THR A 151 19.85 -5.88 16.81
C THR A 151 19.35 -5.17 15.56
N ALA A 152 18.48 -5.85 14.81
CA ALA A 152 17.77 -5.24 13.70
C ALA A 152 16.62 -4.34 14.18
N CYS A 153 16.33 -3.28 13.43
CA CYS A 153 15.15 -2.46 13.68
C CYS A 153 13.84 -3.26 13.46
N ILE A 154 12.71 -2.73 13.92
CA ILE A 154 11.42 -3.42 13.82
C ILE A 154 11.04 -3.77 12.37
N SER A 155 11.28 -2.86 11.42
CA SER A 155 11.01 -3.06 10.00
C SER A 155 11.87 -4.20 9.42
N CYS A 156 13.16 -4.24 9.75
CA CYS A 156 14.07 -5.30 9.31
C CYS A 156 13.75 -6.64 9.98
N LYS A 157 13.29 -6.66 11.23
CA LYS A 157 12.80 -7.89 11.89
C LYS A 157 11.60 -8.49 11.17
N TYR A 158 10.62 -7.66 10.80
CA TYR A 158 9.45 -8.10 10.02
C TYR A 158 9.85 -8.59 8.63
N LEU A 159 10.74 -7.87 7.95
CA LEU A 159 11.27 -8.31 6.66
C LEU A 159 11.97 -9.66 6.78
N ARG A 160 12.84 -9.86 7.78
CA ARG A 160 13.51 -11.16 8.02
C ARG A 160 12.50 -12.28 8.24
N LYS A 161 11.45 -12.05 9.05
CA LYS A 161 10.38 -13.03 9.26
C LYS A 161 9.67 -13.38 7.95
N ALA A 162 9.41 -12.40 7.09
CA ALA A 162 8.82 -12.62 5.77
C ALA A 162 9.74 -13.45 4.86
N LEU A 163 11.04 -13.14 4.82
CA LEU A 163 12.06 -13.89 4.08
C LEU A 163 12.15 -15.35 4.53
N VAL A 164 12.25 -15.59 5.84
CA VAL A 164 12.30 -16.95 6.41
C VAL A 164 11.02 -17.73 6.11
N THR A 165 9.85 -17.08 6.24
CA THR A 165 8.56 -17.70 5.92
C THR A 165 8.47 -18.09 4.45
N ARG A 166 8.97 -17.24 3.55
CA ARG A 166 9.02 -17.51 2.12
C ARG A 166 9.93 -18.70 1.82
N LYS A 167 11.16 -18.72 2.35
CA LYS A 167 12.10 -19.84 2.19
C LYS A 167 11.49 -21.15 2.67
N SER A 168 10.86 -21.15 3.85
CA SER A 168 10.17 -22.32 4.39
C SER A 168 9.02 -22.81 3.49
N ARG A 169 8.19 -21.89 2.95
CA ARG A 169 7.14 -22.24 1.99
C ARG A 169 7.69 -22.85 0.71
N LEU A 170 8.82 -22.36 0.21
CA LEU A 170 9.47 -22.90 -0.98
C LEU A 170 10.06 -24.28 -0.73
N LYS A 171 10.77 -24.46 0.40
CA LYS A 171 11.30 -25.76 0.81
C LYS A 171 10.19 -26.83 0.92
N ARG A 172 9.07 -26.50 1.55
CA ARG A 172 7.89 -27.39 1.63
C ARG A 172 7.31 -27.74 0.25
N ARG A 173 7.33 -26.81 -0.71
CA ARG A 173 6.88 -27.09 -2.08
C ARG A 173 7.82 -28.05 -2.81
N GLN A 174 9.13 -27.92 -2.60
CA GLN A 174 10.13 -28.80 -3.20
C GLN A 174 10.07 -30.21 -2.60
N GLU A 175 9.92 -30.32 -1.28
CA GLU A 175 9.87 -31.61 -0.56
C GLU A 175 8.54 -32.37 -0.78
N THR A 176 7.47 -31.69 -1.21
CA THR A 176 6.18 -32.34 -1.47
C THR A 176 5.62 -32.03 -2.86
N PRO A 177 6.26 -32.51 -3.96
CA PRO A 177 5.72 -32.36 -5.31
C PRO A 177 4.30 -32.95 -5.43
N SER A 178 4.06 -34.04 -4.68
CA SER A 178 2.83 -34.85 -4.72
C SER A 178 1.57 -34.14 -4.19
N LYS A 179 1.66 -33.18 -3.25
CA LYS A 179 0.46 -32.56 -2.63
C LYS A 179 -0.16 -31.43 -3.46
N ILE A 180 0.57 -30.83 -4.40
CA ILE A 180 0.01 -29.81 -5.31
C ILE A 180 -0.93 -30.48 -6.33
N CYS A 181 -0.60 -31.70 -6.78
CA CYS A 181 -1.45 -32.49 -7.68
C CYS A 181 -2.80 -32.89 -7.03
N GLY A 182 -2.84 -33.02 -5.70
CA GLY A 182 -4.08 -33.24 -4.96
C GLY A 182 -5.05 -32.05 -4.96
N SER A 183 -4.55 -30.81 -5.04
CA SER A 183 -5.40 -29.61 -5.00
C SER A 183 -5.94 -29.20 -6.38
N ALA A 184 -5.11 -29.29 -7.43
CA ALA A 184 -5.52 -28.97 -8.79
C ALA A 184 -6.52 -30.01 -9.33
N GLY A 185 -6.24 -31.31 -9.14
CA GLY A 185 -7.17 -32.37 -9.53
C GLY A 185 -8.50 -32.31 -8.76
N ARG A 186 -8.48 -31.98 -7.45
CA ARG A 186 -9.72 -31.76 -6.67
C ARG A 186 -10.48 -30.53 -7.15
N LYS A 187 -9.80 -29.42 -7.47
CA LYS A 187 -10.43 -28.22 -8.04
C LYS A 187 -11.03 -28.50 -9.42
N LEU A 188 -10.32 -29.22 -10.28
CA LEU A 188 -10.83 -29.62 -11.61
C LEU A 188 -12.08 -30.50 -11.47
N LYS A 189 -12.05 -31.50 -10.56
CA LYS A 189 -13.24 -32.33 -10.25
C LYS A 189 -14.40 -31.50 -9.71
N ALA A 190 -14.13 -30.51 -8.85
CA ALA A 190 -15.16 -29.61 -8.33
C ALA A 190 -15.76 -28.73 -9.43
N CYS A 191 -14.93 -28.16 -10.31
CA CYS A 191 -15.37 -27.40 -11.48
C CYS A 191 -16.19 -28.27 -12.45
N ALA A 192 -15.73 -29.47 -12.78
CA ALA A 192 -16.45 -30.40 -13.64
C ALA A 192 -17.83 -30.74 -13.06
N ARG A 193 -17.93 -30.98 -11.75
CA ARG A 193 -19.22 -31.19 -11.05
C ARG A 193 -20.13 -29.97 -11.11
N ARG A 194 -19.57 -28.75 -11.02
CA ARG A 194 -20.33 -27.51 -11.15
C ARG A 194 -20.86 -27.35 -12.58
N ASN A 195 -20.01 -27.57 -13.59
CA ASN A 195 -20.40 -27.48 -14.99
C ASN A 195 -21.48 -28.49 -15.34
N LYS A 196 -21.37 -29.74 -14.88
CA LYS A 196 -22.41 -30.76 -15.09
C LYS A 196 -23.77 -30.32 -14.52
N ARG A 197 -23.78 -29.71 -13.33
CA ARG A 197 -25.01 -29.17 -12.72
C ARG A 197 -25.59 -27.99 -13.51
N LEU A 198 -24.73 -27.11 -14.02
CA LEU A 198 -25.17 -25.98 -14.85
C LEU A 198 -25.74 -26.44 -16.19
N LEU A 199 -25.10 -27.40 -16.86
CA LEU A 199 -25.61 -27.99 -18.10
C LEU A 199 -26.98 -28.64 -17.90
N PHE A 200 -27.17 -29.36 -16.81
CA PHE A 200 -28.47 -29.95 -16.48
C PHE A 200 -29.54 -28.88 -16.25
N ARG A 201 -29.21 -27.79 -15.53
CA ARG A 201 -30.14 -26.66 -15.34
C ARG A 201 -30.46 -25.96 -16.65
N LEU A 202 -29.49 -25.78 -17.53
CA LEU A 202 -29.71 -25.20 -18.86
C LEU A 202 -30.70 -26.04 -19.66
N GLY A 203 -30.50 -27.36 -19.73
CA GLY A 203 -31.45 -28.26 -20.41
C GLY A 203 -32.86 -28.22 -19.80
N SER A 204 -32.97 -28.16 -18.47
CA SER A 204 -34.27 -28.00 -17.80
C SER A 204 -34.95 -26.68 -18.17
N LEU A 205 -34.19 -25.57 -18.16
CA LEU A 205 -34.72 -24.24 -18.51
C LEU A 205 -35.12 -24.16 -19.98
N GLU A 206 -34.35 -24.78 -20.88
CA GLU A 206 -34.71 -24.88 -22.29
C GLU A 206 -36.03 -25.63 -22.48
N ASN A 207 -36.20 -26.76 -21.78
CA ASN A 207 -37.45 -27.52 -21.79
C ASN A 207 -38.63 -26.69 -21.24
N ASP A 208 -38.43 -25.96 -20.15
CA ASP A 208 -39.46 -25.10 -19.55
C ASP A 208 -39.84 -23.96 -20.51
N ILE A 209 -38.86 -23.32 -21.17
CA ILE A 209 -39.11 -22.28 -22.18
C ILE A 209 -39.89 -22.86 -23.36
N GLN A 210 -39.52 -24.05 -23.84
CA GLN A 210 -40.25 -24.70 -24.93
C GLN A 210 -41.70 -25.04 -24.52
N ARG A 211 -41.89 -25.57 -23.30
CA ARG A 211 -43.24 -25.83 -22.75
C ARG A 211 -44.07 -24.55 -22.69
N LEU A 212 -43.55 -23.49 -22.08
CA LEU A 212 -44.23 -22.21 -21.97
C LEU A 212 -44.56 -21.59 -23.34
N ARG A 213 -43.68 -21.74 -24.33
CA ARG A 213 -43.95 -21.31 -25.71
C ARG A 213 -45.12 -22.09 -26.33
N LYS A 214 -45.18 -23.41 -26.13
CA LYS A 214 -46.28 -24.24 -26.62
C LYS A 214 -47.60 -23.88 -25.93
N GLU A 215 -47.60 -23.75 -24.60
CA GLU A 215 -48.78 -23.33 -23.83
C GLU A 215 -49.27 -21.93 -24.24
N SER A 216 -48.33 -21.00 -24.46
CA SER A 216 -48.65 -19.65 -24.92
C SER A 216 -49.21 -19.65 -26.34
N ALA A 217 -48.69 -20.49 -27.24
CA ALA A 217 -49.19 -20.62 -28.61
C ALA A 217 -50.56 -21.33 -28.67
N ALA A 218 -50.85 -22.22 -27.71
CA ALA A 218 -52.13 -22.91 -27.61
C ALA A 218 -53.24 -22.02 -27.00
N THR A 219 -52.89 -20.95 -26.30
CA THR A 219 -53.86 -20.01 -25.75
C THR A 219 -54.36 -19.08 -26.85
N SER A 220 -55.66 -19.09 -27.14
CA SER A 220 -56.23 -18.21 -28.16
C SER A 220 -56.10 -16.74 -27.77
N GLU A 221 -55.76 -15.87 -28.74
CA GLU A 221 -55.66 -14.43 -28.50
C GLU A 221 -56.98 -13.82 -28.01
N GLU A 222 -58.10 -14.44 -28.39
CA GLU A 222 -59.46 -14.07 -28.00
C GLU A 222 -59.72 -14.32 -26.51
N ALA A 223 -59.29 -15.47 -25.98
CA ALA A 223 -59.40 -15.77 -24.55
C ALA A 223 -58.54 -14.81 -23.71
N LEU A 224 -57.36 -14.45 -24.21
CA LEU A 224 -56.51 -13.46 -23.57
C LEU A 224 -57.14 -12.05 -23.61
N ALA A 225 -57.69 -11.65 -24.76
CA ALA A 225 -58.37 -10.36 -24.91
C ALA A 225 -59.60 -10.25 -23.99
N ALA A 226 -60.37 -11.32 -23.84
CA ALA A 226 -61.50 -11.39 -22.90
C ALA A 226 -61.05 -11.17 -21.45
N LYS A 227 -59.94 -11.81 -21.02
CA LYS A 227 -59.38 -11.60 -19.68
C LYS A 227 -58.85 -10.19 -19.48
N ILE A 228 -58.19 -9.61 -20.50
CA ILE A 228 -57.70 -8.23 -20.42
C ILE A 228 -58.85 -7.24 -20.24
N LYS A 229 -60.00 -7.45 -20.90
CA LYS A 229 -61.18 -6.57 -20.75
C LYS A 229 -61.74 -6.49 -19.32
N LEU A 230 -61.49 -7.50 -18.48
CA LEU A 230 -61.91 -7.52 -17.08
C LEU A 230 -61.03 -6.66 -16.16
N LEU A 231 -59.86 -6.25 -16.62
CA LEU A 231 -58.94 -5.42 -15.82
C LEU A 231 -59.37 -3.93 -15.88
N PRO A 232 -59.06 -3.12 -14.85
CA PRO A 232 -59.19 -1.67 -14.93
C PRO A 232 -58.43 -1.06 -16.11
N PRO A 233 -58.91 0.05 -16.73
CA PRO A 233 -58.34 0.60 -17.96
C PRO A 233 -56.82 0.81 -17.93
N LYS A 234 -56.29 1.30 -16.81
CA LYS A 234 -54.84 1.50 -16.61
C LYS A 234 -54.05 0.19 -16.63
N GLN A 235 -54.58 -0.88 -16.03
CA GLN A 235 -53.97 -2.20 -16.04
C GLN A 235 -54.08 -2.87 -17.41
N GLN A 236 -55.17 -2.62 -18.15
CA GLN A 236 -55.29 -3.10 -19.53
C GLN A 236 -54.19 -2.54 -20.42
N LEU A 237 -53.96 -1.22 -20.33
CA LEU A 237 -52.92 -0.53 -21.08
C LEU A 237 -51.54 -1.12 -20.77
N ALA A 238 -51.22 -1.30 -19.48
CA ALA A 238 -49.98 -1.91 -19.02
C ALA A 238 -49.76 -3.32 -19.59
N VAL A 239 -50.76 -4.18 -19.47
CA VAL A 239 -50.69 -5.57 -19.94
C VAL A 239 -50.51 -5.61 -21.46
N ARG A 240 -51.23 -4.78 -22.22
CA ARG A 240 -51.08 -4.67 -23.68
C ARG A 240 -49.68 -4.20 -24.08
N HIS A 241 -49.09 -3.24 -23.37
CA HIS A 241 -47.71 -2.82 -23.62
C HIS A 241 -46.71 -3.91 -23.30
N CYS A 242 -46.87 -4.67 -22.22
CA CYS A 242 -46.01 -5.82 -21.90
C CYS A 242 -46.05 -6.88 -23.00
N PHE A 243 -47.24 -7.24 -23.49
CA PHE A 243 -47.36 -8.19 -24.61
C PHE A 243 -46.80 -7.62 -25.92
N ARG A 244 -47.01 -6.33 -26.20
CA ARG A 244 -46.45 -5.66 -27.39
C ARG A 244 -44.92 -5.61 -27.34
N ALA A 245 -44.33 -5.42 -26.15
CA ALA A 245 -42.88 -5.49 -25.95
C ALA A 245 -42.37 -6.93 -26.12
N ALA A 246 -43.02 -7.90 -25.48
CA ALA A 246 -42.62 -9.32 -25.52
C ALA A 246 -42.73 -9.96 -26.92
N LYS A 247 -43.68 -9.52 -27.76
CA LYS A 247 -43.85 -10.02 -29.14
C LYS A 247 -42.80 -9.49 -30.13
N ARG A 248 -41.98 -8.50 -29.76
CA ARG A 248 -41.00 -7.91 -30.68
C ARG A 248 -39.79 -8.79 -30.87
N LYS A 249 -39.27 -8.78 -32.10
CA LYS A 249 -38.02 -9.45 -32.49
C LYS A 249 -36.84 -8.47 -32.66
N SER A 250 -37.10 -7.15 -32.61
CA SER A 250 -36.10 -6.09 -32.85
C SER A 250 -35.47 -5.59 -31.55
N LEU A 251 -34.17 -5.26 -31.62
CA LEU A 251 -33.40 -4.65 -30.54
C LEU A 251 -33.51 -3.11 -30.49
N CYS A 252 -34.12 -2.48 -31.51
CA CYS A 252 -34.33 -1.03 -31.52
C CYS A 252 -35.46 -0.64 -30.55
N GLY A 253 -35.29 0.52 -29.87
CA GLY A 253 -36.17 1.00 -28.81
C GLY A 253 -37.67 1.03 -29.17
N MET A 254 -38.52 0.83 -28.15
CA MET A 254 -39.97 0.87 -28.31
C MET A 254 -40.51 2.30 -28.24
N ARG A 255 -41.25 2.73 -29.26
CA ARG A 255 -42.16 3.88 -29.12
C ARG A 255 -43.31 3.47 -28.21
N TYR A 256 -43.41 4.17 -27.08
CA TYR A 256 -44.49 4.02 -26.12
C TYR A 256 -45.57 5.05 -26.41
N ASP A 257 -46.81 4.72 -26.09
CA ASP A 257 -47.93 5.64 -26.22
C ASP A 257 -47.81 6.72 -25.13
N ASN A 258 -48.18 7.97 -25.42
CA ASN A 258 -47.95 9.11 -24.51
C ASN A 258 -48.56 8.89 -23.11
N GLU A 259 -49.72 8.24 -23.06
CA GLU A 259 -50.41 7.88 -21.82
C GLU A 259 -49.59 6.91 -20.95
N TRP A 260 -48.90 5.94 -21.57
CA TRP A 260 -48.01 5.03 -20.87
C TRP A 260 -46.74 5.71 -20.34
N MET A 261 -46.18 6.64 -21.13
CA MET A 261 -45.01 7.42 -20.72
C MET A 261 -45.32 8.28 -19.48
N LEU A 262 -46.49 8.93 -19.47
CA LEU A 262 -46.95 9.72 -18.33
C LEU A 262 -47.12 8.86 -17.07
N GLU A 263 -47.72 7.67 -17.19
CA GLU A 263 -47.85 6.74 -16.07
C GLU A 263 -46.47 6.25 -15.56
N CYS A 264 -45.51 5.98 -16.45
CA CYS A 264 -44.15 5.60 -16.03
C CYS A 264 -43.44 6.72 -15.25
N ILE A 265 -43.64 7.98 -15.67
CA ILE A 265 -43.10 9.17 -14.97
C ILE A 265 -43.74 9.30 -13.59
N LEU A 266 -45.06 9.16 -13.50
CA LEU A 266 -45.81 9.23 -12.23
C LEU A 266 -45.39 8.11 -11.27
N LEU A 267 -45.15 6.90 -11.77
CA LEU A 267 -44.69 5.74 -11.00
C LEU A 267 -43.16 5.72 -10.77
N LYS A 268 -42.42 6.71 -11.28
CA LYS A 268 -40.94 6.81 -11.21
C LYS A 268 -40.21 5.56 -11.73
N ILE A 269 -40.78 4.87 -12.71
CA ILE A 269 -40.16 3.69 -13.32
C ILE A 269 -39.13 4.17 -14.36
N ARG A 270 -37.85 3.85 -14.17
CA ARG A 270 -36.79 4.15 -15.13
C ARG A 270 -36.73 3.05 -16.20
N SER A 271 -37.03 3.38 -17.46
CA SER A 271 -36.82 2.48 -18.60
C SER A 271 -35.48 2.79 -19.29
N GLN A 272 -34.86 1.76 -19.90
CA GLN A 272 -33.57 1.91 -20.60
C GLN A 272 -33.63 2.88 -21.79
N SER A 273 -34.80 3.02 -22.44
CA SER A 273 -35.00 3.91 -23.59
C SER A 273 -35.10 5.40 -23.23
N CYS A 274 -35.29 5.76 -21.96
CA CYS A 274 -35.38 7.15 -21.53
C CYS A 274 -34.00 7.81 -21.26
N THR A 275 -32.89 7.14 -21.60
CA THR A 275 -31.52 7.64 -21.31
C THR A 275 -30.76 8.14 -22.54
N SER A 276 -31.40 8.19 -23.70
CA SER A 276 -30.82 8.75 -24.94
C SER A 276 -31.44 10.11 -25.25
N THR A 277 -30.91 11.12 -24.56
CA THR A 277 -30.86 12.53 -24.99
C THR A 277 -29.53 13.08 -24.54
#